data_AF-A0A2G9UB05-F1
#
_entry.id   AF-A0A2G9UB05-F1
#
_cell.length_a   1.000
_cell.length_b   1.000
_cell.length_c   1.000
_cell.angle_alpha   90.00
_cell.angle_beta   90.00
_cell.angle_gamma   90.00
#
_symmetry.space_group_name_H-M   'P 1'
#
loop_
_entity.id
_entity.type
_entity.pdbx_description
1 polymer ?
#
loop_
_entity_poly.entity_id
_entity_poly.type
_entity_poly.pdbx_seq_one_letter_code
_entity_poly.pdbx_strand_id
1 'polypeptide(L)'
;MKSGENCGKSLQSIAANIRKLAQTMEVDNCEDAPVNDAEDSETTAEVKGMPKSGRWWKETRNARHSAVIKVKPLKSSWEKKMADKAKMKQAKLLQQEIRERQLKEKQERIEHKKEQEKRRLENERKGEVVQVIKNTAKLRKAKKKQLRMIEKRDTN
;
A
#
# COMPACT_ATOMS: atom_id res chain seq x y z
N MET A 1 -45.52 26.86 -11.19
CA MET A 1 -44.37 26.39 -10.39
C MET A 1 -44.66 25.00 -9.82
N LYS A 2 -44.32 23.92 -10.54
CA LYS A 2 -44.38 22.53 -10.02
C LYS A 2 -43.32 21.69 -10.74
N SER A 3 -42.08 21.76 -10.27
CA SER A 3 -40.94 20.98 -10.82
C SER A 3 -40.04 20.42 -9.72
N GLY A 4 -40.60 20.14 -8.54
CA GLY A 4 -39.83 19.73 -7.35
C GLY A 4 -39.95 18.25 -6.93
N GLU A 5 -40.90 17.48 -7.48
CA GLU A 5 -41.25 16.18 -6.87
C GLU A 5 -40.45 14.97 -7.38
N ASN A 6 -39.59 15.15 -8.40
CA ASN A 6 -38.88 14.04 -9.03
C ASN A 6 -37.46 13.78 -8.50
N CYS A 7 -36.89 14.69 -7.69
CA CYS A 7 -35.53 14.52 -7.14
C CYS A 7 -35.52 13.55 -5.93
N GLY A 8 -36.53 13.64 -5.06
CA GLY A 8 -36.60 12.85 -3.83
C GLY A 8 -36.78 11.34 -4.04
N LYS A 9 -37.48 10.93 -5.11
CA LYS A 9 -37.67 9.52 -5.46
C LYS A 9 -36.37 8.87 -5.95
N SER A 10 -35.49 9.63 -6.61
CA SER A 10 -34.19 9.13 -7.08
C SER A 10 -33.23 8.89 -5.91
N LEU A 11 -33.21 9.77 -4.90
CA LEU A 11 -32.36 9.61 -3.72
C LEU A 11 -32.86 8.47 -2.82
N GLN A 12 -34.17 8.30 -2.69
CA GLN A 12 -34.75 7.15 -1.99
C GLN A 12 -34.44 5.83 -2.72
N SER A 13 -34.47 5.83 -4.05
CA SER A 13 -34.07 4.69 -4.90
C SER A 13 -32.58 4.37 -4.77
N ILE A 14 -31.71 5.38 -4.76
CA ILE A 14 -30.26 5.21 -4.57
C ILE A 14 -29.98 4.66 -3.17
N ALA A 15 -30.61 5.21 -2.13
CA ALA A 15 -30.49 4.72 -0.76
C ALA A 15 -31.08 3.31 -0.56
N ALA A 16 -32.10 2.94 -1.34
CA ALA A 16 -32.63 1.58 -1.36
C ALA A 16 -31.68 0.60 -2.07
N ASN A 17 -31.06 1.00 -3.18
CA ASN A 17 -30.06 0.20 -3.88
C ASN A 17 -28.78 0.00 -3.05
N ILE A 18 -28.32 1.03 -2.33
CA ILE A 18 -27.17 0.91 -1.41
C ILE A 18 -27.50 -0.06 -0.26
N ARG A 19 -28.70 0.03 0.32
CA ARG A 19 -29.15 -0.95 1.33
C ARG A 19 -29.26 -2.37 0.78
N LYS A 20 -29.75 -2.53 -0.45
CA LYS A 20 -29.87 -3.83 -1.11
C LYS A 20 -28.50 -4.42 -1.46
N LEU A 21 -27.53 -3.60 -1.86
CA LEU A 21 -26.15 -4.00 -2.09
C LEU A 21 -25.46 -4.43 -0.77
N ALA A 22 -25.69 -3.69 0.31
CA ALA A 22 -25.20 -4.06 1.64
C ALA A 22 -25.75 -5.41 2.12
N GLN A 23 -27.02 -5.70 1.80
CA GLN A 23 -27.65 -6.98 2.14
C GLN A 23 -27.16 -8.14 1.28
N THR A 24 -26.71 -7.90 0.04
CA THR A 24 -26.04 -8.94 -0.79
C THR A 24 -24.58 -9.19 -0.43
N MET A 25 -24.02 -8.40 0.49
CA MET A 25 -22.65 -8.59 1.03
C MET A 25 -22.66 -9.21 2.44
N GLU A 26 -23.77 -9.86 2.85
CA GLU A 26 -23.68 -10.92 3.85
C GLU A 26 -22.90 -12.08 3.23
N VAL A 27 -21.59 -11.96 3.43
CA VAL A 27 -20.65 -13.03 3.71
C VAL A 27 -21.39 -14.32 4.08
N ASP A 28 -21.19 -15.37 3.29
CA ASP A 28 -21.21 -16.73 3.80
C ASP A 28 -20.20 -16.76 4.95
N ASN A 29 -20.70 -16.44 6.14
CA ASN A 29 -20.07 -16.79 7.38
C ASN A 29 -20.12 -18.31 7.38
N CYS A 30 -19.07 -18.94 6.85
CA CYS A 30 -18.77 -20.30 7.21
C CYS A 30 -18.62 -20.28 8.72
N GLU A 31 -19.72 -20.58 9.42
CA GLU A 31 -19.62 -20.97 10.80
C GLU A 31 -18.63 -22.13 10.77
N ASP A 32 -17.42 -21.84 11.26
CA ASP A 32 -16.45 -22.85 11.62
C ASP A 32 -17.21 -23.74 12.58
N ALA A 33 -17.72 -24.87 12.04
CA ALA A 33 -18.19 -25.97 12.86
C ALA A 33 -17.12 -26.18 13.92
N PRO A 34 -17.48 -26.35 15.20
CA PRO A 34 -16.49 -26.64 16.22
C PRO A 34 -15.72 -27.84 15.69
N VAL A 35 -14.45 -27.60 15.35
CA VAL A 35 -13.49 -28.67 15.15
C VAL A 35 -13.60 -29.42 16.46
N ASN A 36 -14.19 -30.61 16.42
CA ASN A 36 -14.10 -31.52 17.54
C ASN A 36 -12.60 -31.68 17.75
N ASP A 37 -12.08 -30.96 18.74
CA ASP A 37 -10.79 -31.21 19.34
C ASP A 37 -10.90 -32.67 19.75
N ALA A 38 -10.33 -33.53 18.91
CA ALA A 38 -10.24 -34.93 19.17
C ALA A 38 -9.43 -35.00 20.45
N GLU A 39 -10.14 -35.27 21.55
CA GLU A 39 -9.61 -35.65 22.86
C GLU A 39 -8.25 -36.32 22.65
N ASP A 40 -7.18 -35.57 22.94
CA ASP A 40 -5.82 -36.06 22.91
C ASP A 40 -5.77 -37.17 23.95
N SER A 41 -5.92 -38.41 23.49
CA SER A 41 -5.66 -39.58 24.31
C SER A 41 -4.25 -39.40 24.87
N GLU A 42 -4.14 -39.23 26.19
CA GLU A 42 -2.88 -39.15 26.93
C GLU A 42 -2.10 -40.45 26.76
N THR A 43 -1.49 -40.65 25.60
CA THR A 43 -0.36 -41.54 25.43
C THR A 43 0.86 -40.72 25.79
N THR A 44 1.42 -40.99 26.95
CA THR A 44 2.74 -40.54 27.45
C THR A 44 3.73 -40.25 26.33
N ALA A 45 3.68 -39.04 25.78
CA ALA A 45 4.57 -38.60 24.72
C ALA A 45 5.83 -38.06 25.38
N GLU A 46 6.94 -38.79 25.25
CA GLU A 46 8.26 -38.34 25.65
C GLU A 46 8.53 -36.92 25.12
N VAL A 47 8.63 -35.93 26.01
CA VAL A 47 8.92 -34.54 25.65
C VAL A 47 10.38 -34.47 25.19
N LYS A 48 10.58 -34.48 23.87
CA LYS A 48 11.91 -34.29 23.25
C LYS A 48 12.27 -32.81 23.26
N GLY A 49 13.50 -32.50 23.65
CA GLY A 49 14.04 -31.13 23.63
C GLY A 49 14.25 -30.60 22.21
N MET A 50 14.33 -29.27 22.10
CA MET A 50 14.59 -28.58 20.83
C MET A 50 16.00 -28.94 20.30
N PRO A 51 16.17 -29.15 18.98
CA PRO A 51 17.49 -29.48 18.43
C PRO A 51 18.49 -28.36 18.68
N LYS A 52 19.71 -28.71 19.12
CA LYS A 52 20.77 -27.75 19.52
C LYS A 52 21.04 -26.63 18.51
N SER A 53 20.82 -26.88 17.21
CA SER A 53 21.05 -25.90 16.15
C SER A 53 19.82 -25.06 15.74
N GLY A 54 18.61 -25.34 16.27
CA GLY A 54 17.38 -24.61 15.92
C GLY A 54 16.98 -24.63 14.44
N ARG A 55 17.58 -25.52 13.64
CA ARG A 55 17.31 -25.64 12.20
C ARG A 55 16.09 -26.53 11.99
N TRP A 56 15.05 -25.98 11.38
CA TRP A 56 13.76 -26.65 11.17
C TRP A 56 13.87 -28.01 10.44
N TRP A 57 14.85 -28.19 9.56
CA TRP A 57 15.08 -29.47 8.86
C TRP A 57 15.71 -30.58 9.73
N LYS A 58 16.12 -30.27 10.97
CA LYS A 58 16.63 -31.25 11.96
C LYS A 58 15.59 -31.60 13.03
N GLU A 59 14.37 -31.09 12.90
CA GLU A 59 13.28 -31.47 13.78
C GLU A 59 12.98 -32.97 13.64
N THR A 60 12.73 -33.64 14.76
CA THR A 60 12.41 -35.07 14.73
C THR A 60 11.01 -35.23 14.17
N ARG A 61 10.88 -35.98 13.07
CA ARG A 61 9.56 -36.27 12.52
C ARG A 61 8.79 -37.21 13.45
N ASN A 62 7.78 -36.69 14.14
CA ASN A 62 6.97 -37.45 15.09
C ASN A 62 6.00 -38.45 14.42
N ALA A 63 5.60 -38.19 13.17
CA ALA A 63 4.73 -39.09 12.43
C ALA A 63 5.48 -40.30 11.85
N ARG A 64 4.83 -41.48 11.89
CA ARG A 64 5.32 -42.69 11.21
C ARG A 64 5.25 -42.52 9.68
N HIS A 65 6.15 -43.17 8.94
CA HIS A 65 6.20 -43.05 7.48
C HIS A 65 4.93 -43.59 6.79
N SER A 66 4.20 -44.47 7.48
CA SER A 66 2.90 -45.02 7.08
C SER A 66 1.74 -44.04 7.21
N ALA A 67 1.88 -42.96 8.00
CA ALA A 67 0.87 -41.91 8.09
C ALA A 67 0.85 -41.01 6.83
N VAL A 68 1.88 -41.10 5.99
CA VAL A 68 1.91 -40.41 4.70
C VAL A 68 0.99 -41.17 3.74
N ILE A 69 -0.19 -40.59 3.46
CA ILE A 69 -1.14 -41.13 2.48
C ILE A 69 -0.50 -41.03 1.09
N LYS A 70 -0.02 -42.17 0.59
CA LYS A 70 0.56 -42.29 -0.75
C LYS A 70 -0.57 -42.34 -1.80
N VAL A 71 -1.15 -41.18 -2.09
CA VAL A 71 -2.10 -41.06 -3.20
C VAL A 71 -1.37 -41.09 -4.53
N LYS A 72 -2.01 -41.65 -5.57
CA LYS A 72 -1.52 -41.52 -6.94
C LYS A 72 -1.49 -40.03 -7.28
N PRO A 73 -0.37 -39.46 -7.75
CA PRO A 73 -0.34 -38.05 -8.13
C PRO A 73 -1.39 -37.83 -9.21
N LEU A 74 -2.29 -36.87 -8.97
CA LEU A 74 -3.35 -36.56 -9.92
C LEU A 74 -2.69 -35.97 -11.17
N LYS A 75 -2.57 -36.77 -12.22
CA LYS A 75 -2.02 -36.32 -13.50
C LYS A 75 -3.03 -35.38 -14.13
N SER A 76 -2.74 -34.08 -14.14
CA SER A 76 -3.55 -33.12 -14.89
C SER A 76 -3.38 -33.35 -16.39
N SER A 77 -4.49 -33.25 -17.14
CA SER A 77 -4.45 -33.26 -18.60
C SER A 77 -3.68 -32.05 -19.13
N TRP A 78 -3.14 -32.16 -20.34
CA TRP A 78 -2.41 -31.07 -20.99
C TRP A 78 -3.25 -29.79 -21.12
N GLU A 79 -4.54 -29.95 -21.44
CA GLU A 79 -5.50 -28.87 -21.53
C GLU A 79 -5.60 -28.07 -20.22
N LYS A 80 -5.71 -28.75 -19.07
CA LYS A 80 -5.73 -28.08 -17.75
C LYS A 80 -4.45 -27.28 -17.51
N LYS A 81 -3.28 -27.86 -17.84
CA LYS A 81 -1.99 -27.16 -17.72
C LYS A 81 -1.92 -25.90 -18.59
N MET A 82 -2.46 -25.96 -19.81
CA MET A 82 -2.51 -24.82 -20.72
C MET A 82 -3.47 -23.75 -20.24
N ALA A 83 -4.64 -24.13 -19.72
CA ALA A 83 -5.59 -23.21 -19.09
C ALA A 83 -4.97 -22.49 -17.89
N ASP A 84 -4.26 -23.22 -17.01
CA ASP A 84 -3.61 -22.64 -15.83
C ASP A 84 -2.46 -21.70 -16.23
N LYS A 85 -1.68 -22.07 -17.26
CA LYS A 85 -0.64 -21.20 -17.81
C LYS A 85 -1.23 -19.92 -18.40
N ALA A 86 -2.36 -20.01 -19.10
CA ALA A 86 -3.06 -18.85 -19.63
C ALA A 86 -3.57 -17.94 -18.49
N LYS A 87 -4.24 -18.50 -17.47
CA LYS A 87 -4.70 -17.76 -16.28
C LYS A 87 -3.54 -17.04 -15.58
N MET A 88 -2.43 -17.75 -15.36
CA MET A 88 -1.24 -17.17 -14.73
C MET A 88 -0.64 -16.03 -15.56
N LYS A 89 -0.64 -16.15 -16.90
CA LYS A 89 -0.19 -15.07 -17.78
C LYS A 89 -1.09 -13.84 -17.64
N GLN A 90 -2.41 -14.02 -17.65
CA GLN A 90 -3.36 -12.92 -17.48
C GLN A 90 -3.20 -12.23 -16.12
N ALA A 91 -3.07 -13.00 -15.03
CA ALA A 91 -2.84 -12.45 -13.70
C ALA A 91 -1.56 -11.60 -13.62
N LYS A 92 -0.48 -12.05 -14.28
CA LYS A 92 0.79 -11.29 -14.34
C LYS A 92 0.65 -9.98 -15.12
N LEU A 93 -0.08 -9.98 -16.24
CA LEU A 93 -0.33 -8.77 -17.02
C LEU A 93 -1.11 -7.75 -16.18
N LEU A 94 -2.20 -8.19 -15.53
CA LEU A 94 -2.98 -7.33 -14.62
C LEU A 94 -2.11 -6.77 -13.48
N GLN A 95 -1.26 -7.60 -12.88
CA GLN A 95 -0.33 -7.14 -11.84
C GLN A 95 0.66 -6.09 -12.36
N GLN A 96 1.17 -6.27 -13.59
CA GLN A 96 2.07 -5.30 -14.23
C GLN A 96 1.34 -3.97 -14.48
N GLU A 97 0.13 -4.01 -15.05
CA GLU A 97 -0.69 -2.81 -15.29
C GLU A 97 -0.96 -2.03 -14.00
N ILE A 98 -1.28 -2.72 -12.89
CA ILE A 98 -1.49 -2.09 -11.59
C ILE A 98 -0.20 -1.41 -11.10
N ARG A 99 0.94 -2.08 -11.21
CA ARG A 99 2.24 -1.55 -10.78
C ARG A 99 2.62 -0.31 -11.60
N GLU A 100 2.45 -0.37 -12.92
CA GLU A 100 2.75 0.73 -13.83
C GLU A 100 1.87 1.94 -13.55
N ARG A 101 0.56 1.73 -13.32
CA ARG A 101 -0.36 2.81 -12.94
C ARG A 101 0.07 3.50 -11.65
N GLN A 102 0.41 2.73 -10.62
CA GLN A 102 0.89 3.28 -9.34
C GLN A 102 2.22 4.02 -9.49
N LEU A 103 3.13 3.52 -10.33
CA LEU A 103 4.42 4.16 -10.58
C LEU A 103 4.21 5.51 -11.29
N LYS A 104 3.37 5.54 -12.32
CA LYS A 104 3.04 6.76 -13.07
C LYS A 104 2.44 7.82 -12.15
N GLU A 105 1.46 7.46 -11.32
CA GLU A 105 0.85 8.40 -10.36
C GLU A 105 1.88 8.96 -9.36
N LYS A 106 2.81 8.11 -8.88
CA LYS A 106 3.89 8.57 -7.99
C LYS A 106 4.85 9.51 -8.69
N GLN A 107 5.22 9.22 -9.94
CA GLN A 107 6.10 10.08 -10.74
C GLN A 107 5.47 11.44 -11.00
N GLU A 108 4.21 11.47 -11.45
CA GLU A 108 3.45 12.71 -11.66
C GLU A 108 3.35 13.55 -10.38
N ARG A 109 3.10 12.91 -9.23
CA ARG A 109 3.08 13.60 -7.93
C ARG A 109 4.45 14.20 -7.57
N ILE A 110 5.54 13.49 -7.86
CA ILE A 110 6.90 13.97 -7.59
C ILE A 110 7.25 15.13 -8.53
N GLU A 111 6.91 15.03 -9.81
CA GLU A 111 7.14 16.06 -10.82
C GLU A 111 6.38 17.33 -10.48
N HIS A 112 5.09 17.21 -10.15
CA HIS A 112 4.28 18.34 -9.70
C HIS A 112 4.87 19.00 -8.45
N LYS A 113 5.32 18.21 -7.45
CA LYS A 113 5.99 18.78 -6.26
C LYS A 113 7.27 19.53 -6.61
N LYS A 114 8.11 18.96 -7.49
CA LYS A 114 9.35 19.60 -7.96
C LYS A 114 9.07 20.90 -8.70
N GLU A 115 8.03 20.93 -9.53
CA GLU A 115 7.61 22.14 -10.23
C GLU A 115 7.11 23.22 -9.26
N GLN A 116 6.27 22.83 -8.30
CA GLN A 116 5.79 23.73 -7.25
C GLN A 116 6.93 24.31 -6.41
N GLU A 117 7.92 23.49 -6.06
CA GLU A 117 9.12 23.91 -5.32
C GLU A 117 9.96 24.88 -6.15
N LYS A 118 10.20 24.59 -7.44
CA LYS A 118 10.89 25.51 -8.35
C LYS A 118 10.17 26.86 -8.45
N ARG A 119 8.84 26.83 -8.62
CA ARG A 119 8.01 28.04 -8.68
C ARG A 119 8.06 28.82 -7.37
N ARG A 120 8.07 28.12 -6.22
CA ARG A 120 8.22 28.75 -4.91
C ARG A 120 9.58 29.43 -4.78
N LEU A 121 10.68 28.77 -5.13
CA LEU A 121 12.03 29.34 -5.09
C LEU A 121 12.17 30.55 -6.02
N GLU A 122 11.57 30.50 -7.21
CA GLU A 122 11.56 31.63 -8.14
C GLU A 122 10.72 32.80 -7.61
N ASN A 123 9.55 32.51 -7.01
CA ASN A 123 8.71 33.53 -6.38
C ASN A 123 9.37 34.13 -5.13
N GLU A 124 10.08 33.34 -4.33
CA GLU A 124 10.87 33.83 -3.21
C GLU A 124 11.99 34.75 -3.71
N ARG A 125 12.70 34.37 -4.77
CA ARG A 125 13.72 35.21 -5.41
C ARG A 125 13.15 36.50 -6.00
N LYS A 126 11.97 36.45 -6.63
CA LYS A 126 11.29 37.63 -7.20
C LYS A 126 10.64 38.51 -6.14
N GLY A 127 10.13 37.91 -5.07
CA GLY A 127 9.48 38.57 -3.94
C GLY A 127 10.46 39.14 -2.92
N GLU A 128 11.76 38.87 -3.08
CA GLU A 128 12.80 39.45 -2.25
C GLU A 128 12.91 40.95 -2.51
N VAL A 129 12.28 41.75 -1.64
CA VAL A 129 12.35 43.22 -1.70
C VAL A 129 13.70 43.67 -1.17
N VAL A 130 14.65 43.86 -2.08
CA VAL A 130 16.01 44.31 -1.78
C VAL A 130 16.10 45.83 -1.73
N GLN A 131 16.88 46.35 -0.77
CA GLN A 131 17.25 47.76 -0.74
C GLN A 131 18.61 47.94 -1.41
N VAL A 132 18.66 48.68 -2.52
CA VAL A 132 19.92 48.96 -3.24
C VAL A 132 20.78 49.92 -2.43
N ILE A 133 21.90 49.42 -1.88
CA ILE A 133 22.84 50.23 -1.09
C ILE A 133 23.85 50.88 -2.05
N LYS A 134 23.62 52.16 -2.37
CA LYS A 134 24.51 52.94 -3.25
C LYS A 134 25.85 53.33 -2.61
N ASN A 135 25.92 53.45 -1.28
CA ASN A 135 27.14 53.86 -0.57
C ASN A 135 27.50 52.85 0.54
N THR A 136 28.61 52.14 0.33
CA THR A 136 29.11 51.07 1.21
C THR A 136 29.73 51.57 2.52
N ALA A 137 30.13 52.84 2.59
CA ALA A 137 30.68 53.43 3.82
C ALA A 137 29.63 53.46 4.95
N LYS A 138 28.33 53.48 4.61
CA LYS A 138 27.24 53.42 5.60
C LYS A 138 27.18 52.08 6.33
N LEU A 139 27.46 50.96 5.67
CA LEU A 139 27.53 49.64 6.31
C LEU A 139 28.66 49.55 7.33
N ARG A 140 29.81 50.19 7.04
CA ARG A 140 30.96 50.21 7.95
C ARG A 140 30.70 51.00 9.23
N LYS A 141 29.72 51.90 9.22
CA LYS A 141 29.30 52.69 10.40
C LYS A 141 28.26 51.96 11.27
N ALA A 142 27.65 50.89 10.78
CA ALA A 142 26.62 50.15 11.50
C ALA A 142 27.22 49.22 12.59
N LYS A 143 26.41 48.86 13.59
CA LYS A 143 26.84 47.97 14.67
C LYS A 143 27.05 46.56 14.14
N LYS A 144 28.11 45.88 14.61
CA LYS A 144 28.47 44.51 14.21
C LYS A 144 27.35 43.48 14.42
N LYS A 145 26.42 43.70 15.36
CA LYS A 145 25.21 42.88 15.55
C LYS A 145 24.19 43.05 14.40
N GLN A 146 23.96 44.27 13.91
CA GLN A 146 23.03 44.53 12.81
C GLN A 146 23.58 43.98 11.49
N LEU A 147 24.90 44.07 11.28
CA LEU A 147 25.56 43.50 10.09
C LEU A 147 25.43 41.96 10.00
N ARG A 148 25.19 41.26 11.11
CA ARG A 148 24.94 39.82 11.11
C ARG A 148 23.52 39.43 10.69
N MET A 149 22.57 40.38 10.71
CA MET A 149 21.17 40.15 10.33
C MET A 149 20.89 40.51 8.87
N ILE A 150 21.86 41.13 8.18
CA ILE A 150 21.72 41.55 6.79
C ILE A 150 22.24 40.42 5.88
N GLU A 151 21.37 39.90 5.02
CA GLU A 151 21.77 39.04 3.90
C GLU A 151 22.10 39.90 2.68
N LYS A 152 23.16 39.52 1.95
CA LYS A 152 23.55 40.20 0.72
C LYS A 152 23.00 39.42 -0.47
N ARG A 153 22.39 40.13 -1.41
CA ARG A 153 21.84 39.57 -2.64
C ARG A 153 22.32 40.39 -3.83
N ASP A 154 22.61 39.71 -4.92
CA ASP A 154 23.03 40.36 -6.16
C ASP A 154 21.80 40.84 -6.93
N THR A 155 21.82 42.10 -7.35
CA THR A 155 20.73 42.75 -8.10
C THR A 155 21.09 42.94 -9.58
N ASN A 156 21.98 42.10 -10.13
CA ASN A 156 22.39 42.13 -11.54
C ASN A 156 21.30 41.54 -12.45
#